data_AF-A0AA40HC11-F1
#
_entry.id   AF-A0AA40HC11-F1
#
_cell.length_a   1.000
_cell.length_b   1.000
_cell.length_c   1.000
_cell.angle_alpha   90.00
_cell.angle_beta   90.00
_cell.angle_gamma   90.00
#
_symmetry.space_group_name_H-M   'P 1'
#
loop_
_entity.id
_entity.type
_entity.pdbx_description
1 polymer ?
#
loop_
_entity_poly.entity_id
_entity_poly.type
_entity_poly.pdbx_seq_one_letter_code
_entity_poly.pdbx_strand_id
1 'polypeptide(L)'
;MAWLPFCLLPLVVSTGLCAPVLTQPPSASAAPGASAKLTCTLSSEHSSFSILWYQQRAGQAPRYIMRLYNNGTHTKGDGILIASWAPAPGPTAT
;
A
#
# COMPACT_ATOMS: atom_id res chain seq x y z
N MET A 1 -41.57 17.16 42.48
CA MET A 1 -40.14 17.39 42.79
C MET A 1 -39.32 16.54 41.84
N ALA A 2 -38.32 17.18 41.24
CA ALA A 2 -37.60 16.83 40.03
C ALA A 2 -37.31 15.33 39.80
N TRP A 3 -37.59 14.89 38.58
CA TRP A 3 -36.87 13.78 37.96
C TRP A 3 -36.59 14.24 36.52
N LEU A 4 -35.32 14.29 36.15
CA LEU A 4 -34.85 14.80 34.87
C LEU A 4 -35.22 13.80 33.75
N PRO A 5 -35.51 14.27 32.53
CA PRO A 5 -35.63 13.38 31.38
C PRO A 5 -34.25 12.73 31.20
N PHE A 6 -34.21 11.41 31.19
CA PHE A 6 -33.01 10.63 30.96
C PHE A 6 -32.58 10.87 29.50
N CYS A 7 -31.84 11.94 29.26
CA CYS A 7 -31.20 12.22 27.99
C CYS A 7 -30.16 11.12 27.75
N LEU A 8 -30.55 10.08 27.02
CA LEU A 8 -29.61 9.14 26.42
C LEU A 8 -28.82 9.93 25.38
N LEU A 9 -27.65 10.44 25.75
CA LEU A 9 -26.68 10.88 24.75
C LEU A 9 -26.31 9.64 23.93
N PRO A 10 -26.49 9.64 22.60
CA PRO A 10 -25.87 8.62 21.78
C PRO A 10 -24.37 8.78 21.96
N LEU A 11 -23.73 7.77 22.54
CA LEU A 11 -22.28 7.65 22.56
C LEU A 11 -21.84 7.49 21.11
N VAL A 12 -21.56 8.61 20.42
CA VAL A 12 -20.94 8.59 19.11
C VAL A 12 -19.49 8.18 19.32
N VAL A 13 -19.26 6.86 19.33
CA VAL A 13 -17.91 6.31 19.23
C VAL A 13 -17.48 6.49 17.77
N SER A 14 -16.87 7.64 17.48
CA SER A 14 -16.12 7.82 16.25
C SER A 14 -14.83 7.00 16.37
N THR A 15 -14.88 5.71 16.02
CA THR A 15 -13.66 4.97 15.74
C THR A 15 -13.07 5.53 14.45
N GLY A 16 -12.24 6.56 14.57
CA GLY A 16 -11.45 7.05 13.46
C GLY A 16 -10.52 5.93 13.01
N LEU A 17 -10.87 5.25 11.91
CA LEU A 17 -9.98 4.32 11.24
C LEU A 17 -8.85 5.14 10.63
N CYS A 18 -7.76 5.34 11.37
CA CYS A 18 -6.51 5.85 10.83
C CYS A 18 -5.81 4.73 10.06
N ALA A 19 -6.48 4.23 9.01
CA ALA A 19 -5.93 3.20 8.15
C ALA A 19 -5.09 3.84 7.03
N PRO A 20 -3.88 3.34 6.76
CA PRO A 20 -3.10 3.80 5.61
C PRO A 20 -3.85 3.51 4.31
N VAL A 21 -3.97 4.52 3.44
CA VAL A 21 -4.62 4.37 2.12
C VAL A 21 -3.52 4.24 1.05
N LEU A 22 -3.65 3.21 0.19
CA LEU A 22 -2.81 3.02 -1.00
C LEU A 22 -3.58 3.45 -2.24
N THR A 23 -3.00 4.36 -3.01
CA THR A 23 -3.55 4.82 -4.29
C THR A 23 -2.71 4.27 -5.43
N GLN A 24 -3.34 3.58 -6.39
CA GLN A 24 -2.69 3.03 -7.57
C GLN A 24 -3.57 3.25 -8.82
N PRO A 25 -2.98 3.34 -10.03
CA PRO A 25 -3.77 3.38 -11.26
C PRO A 25 -4.55 2.07 -11.43
N PRO A 26 -5.77 2.13 -12.02
CA PRO A 26 -6.65 0.97 -12.13
C PRO A 26 -6.05 -0.13 -13.02
N SER A 27 -5.23 0.25 -13.99
CA SER A 27 -4.52 -0.67 -14.88
C SER A 27 -3.33 0.04 -15.54
N ALA A 28 -2.36 -0.76 -15.99
CA ALA A 28 -1.28 -0.31 -16.86
C ALA A 28 -1.07 -1.38 -17.94
N SER A 29 -0.75 -0.94 -19.15
CA SER A 29 -0.43 -1.82 -20.28
C SER A 29 0.88 -1.35 -20.93
N ALA A 30 1.65 -2.30 -21.45
CA ALA A 30 2.89 -2.04 -22.14
C ALA A 30 2.98 -2.95 -23.37
N ALA A 31 3.72 -2.51 -24.39
CA ALA A 31 4.00 -3.33 -25.55
C ALA A 31 4.80 -4.59 -25.15
N PRO A 32 4.68 -5.72 -25.88
CA PRO A 32 5.51 -6.89 -25.64
C PRO A 32 7.00 -6.53 -25.66
N GLY A 33 7.72 -6.89 -24.60
CA GLY A 33 9.15 -6.55 -24.42
C GLY A 33 9.43 -5.18 -23.81
N ALA A 34 8.41 -4.33 -23.61
CA ALA A 34 8.53 -3.09 -22.87
C ALA A 34 8.25 -3.27 -21.38
N SER A 35 8.82 -2.39 -20.55
CA SER A 35 8.57 -2.36 -19.11
C SER A 35 7.27 -1.62 -18.79
N ALA A 36 6.45 -2.21 -17.91
CA ALA A 36 5.29 -1.53 -17.34
C ALA A 36 5.65 -0.89 -15.99
N LYS A 37 5.17 0.34 -15.75
CA LYS A 37 5.34 1.04 -14.47
C LYS A 37 4.02 1.09 -13.73
N LEU A 38 3.98 0.50 -12.54
CA LEU A 38 2.87 0.61 -11.59
C LEU A 38 3.29 1.58 -10.48
N THR A 39 2.51 2.65 -10.31
CA THR A 39 2.74 3.63 -9.24
C THR A 39 1.85 3.30 -8.06
N CYS A 40 2.42 3.21 -6.86
CA CYS A 40 1.69 3.05 -5.62
C CYS A 40 2.07 4.19 -4.68
N THR A 41 1.08 4.98 -4.27
CA THR A 41 1.27 6.10 -3.34
C THR A 41 0.64 5.73 -2.01
N LEU A 42 1.44 5.70 -0.96
CA LEU A 42 0.97 5.54 0.43
C LEU A 42 0.66 6.92 1.00
N SER A 43 -0.62 7.24 1.18
CA SER A 43 -1.03 8.47 1.87
C SER A 43 -1.09 8.20 3.37
N SER A 44 0.05 8.23 4.04
CA SER A 44 0.11 8.04 5.49
C SER A 44 1.40 8.59 6.12
N GLU A 45 1.23 9.37 7.18
CA GLU A 45 2.30 9.94 8.02
C GLU A 45 2.87 8.89 9.01
N HIS A 46 3.03 7.64 8.57
CA HIS A 46 3.61 6.61 9.42
C HIS A 46 5.14 6.63 9.28
N SER A 47 5.83 6.85 10.40
CA SER A 47 7.30 6.85 10.45
C SER A 47 7.92 5.50 10.10
N SER A 48 7.15 4.41 10.19
CA SER A 48 7.59 3.05 9.82
C SER A 48 6.49 2.35 9.03
N PHE A 49 6.83 1.90 7.81
CA PHE A 49 5.95 1.09 6.98
C PHE A 49 6.77 0.14 6.10
N SER A 50 6.13 -0.93 5.65
CA SER A 50 6.66 -1.80 4.61
C SER A 50 5.58 -2.13 3.59
N ILE A 51 5.88 -1.94 2.31
CA ILE A 51 4.97 -2.26 1.19
C ILE A 51 5.40 -3.59 0.59
N LEU A 52 4.50 -4.57 0.54
CA LEU A 52 4.75 -5.86 -0.08
C LEU A 52 4.08 -5.91 -1.45
N TRP A 53 4.84 -6.33 -2.46
CA TRP A 53 4.39 -6.51 -3.83
C TRP A 53 4.20 -7.98 -4.15
N TYR A 54 3.07 -8.31 -4.76
CA TYR A 54 2.72 -9.66 -5.20
C TYR A 54 2.36 -9.64 -6.69
N GLN A 55 2.76 -10.67 -7.41
CA GLN A 55 2.33 -10.93 -8.78
C GLN A 55 1.25 -11.98 -8.76
N GLN A 56 0.13 -11.73 -9.41
CA GLN A 56 -0.87 -12.75 -9.68
C GLN A 56 -1.07 -12.86 -11.19
N ARG A 57 -0.97 -14.08 -11.72
CA ARG A 57 -1.38 -14.40 -13.09
C ARG A 57 -2.78 -15.02 -13.05
N ALA A 58 -3.54 -14.88 -14.12
CA ALA A 58 -4.88 -15.48 -14.20
C ALA A 58 -4.81 -16.99 -13.88
N GLY A 59 -5.63 -17.44 -12.93
CA GLY A 59 -5.66 -18.84 -12.50
C GLY A 59 -4.49 -19.29 -11.62
N GLN A 60 -3.58 -18.40 -11.21
CA GLN A 60 -2.46 -18.72 -10.34
C GLN A 60 -2.58 -18.05 -8.96
N ALA A 61 -1.95 -18.65 -7.96
CA ALA A 61 -1.82 -18.06 -6.64
C ALA A 61 -0.93 -16.80 -6.68
N PRO A 62 -1.16 -15.81 -5.80
CA PRO A 62 -0.28 -14.68 -5.63
C PRO A 62 1.14 -15.12 -5.27
N ARG A 63 2.14 -14.61 -5.99
CA ARG A 63 3.57 -14.85 -5.73
C ARG A 63 4.22 -13.58 -5.21
N TYR A 64 4.94 -13.69 -4.10
CA TYR A 64 5.70 -12.58 -3.55
C TYR A 64 6.81 -12.12 -4.51
N ILE A 65 6.91 -10.81 -4.73
CA ILE A 65 7.90 -10.19 -5.61
C ILE A 65 8.96 -9.43 -4.82
N MET A 66 8.52 -8.57 -3.90
CA MET A 66 9.38 -7.58 -3.27
C MET A 66 8.74 -7.01 -2.01
N ARG A 67 9.57 -6.59 -1.07
CA ARG A 67 9.18 -5.72 0.05
C ARG A 67 10.01 -4.44 -0.02
N LEU A 68 9.34 -3.29 0.04
CA LEU A 68 9.93 -1.96 0.15
C LEU A 68 9.75 -1.46 1.58
N TYR A 69 10.82 -0.98 2.19
CA TYR A 69 10.80 -0.35 3.52
C TYR A 69 10.70 1.17 3.38
N ASN A 70 10.21 1.83 4.42
CA ASN A 70 10.14 3.29 4.52
C ASN A 70 11.47 4.01 4.28
N ASN A 71 12.61 3.38 4.61
CA ASN A 71 13.95 3.92 4.35
C ASN A 71 14.42 3.76 2.89
N GLY A 72 13.56 3.28 1.98
CA GLY A 72 13.87 3.05 0.56
C GLY A 72 14.61 1.75 0.28
N THR A 73 15.05 1.00 1.29
CA THR A 73 15.63 -0.33 1.08
C THR A 73 14.57 -1.31 0.62
N HIS A 74 14.97 -2.32 -0.16
CA HIS A 74 14.05 -3.33 -0.64
C HIS A 74 14.68 -4.72 -0.65
N THR A 75 13.83 -5.74 -0.54
CA THR A 75 14.19 -7.15 -0.67
C THR A 75 13.41 -7.77 -1.81
N LYS A 76 13.90 -8.89 -2.32
CA LYS A 76 13.31 -9.55 -3.48
C LYS A 76 12.84 -10.96 -3.13
N GLY A 77 11.75 -11.37 -3.74
CA GLY A 77 11.29 -12.75 -3.72
C GLY A 77 12.16 -13.64 -4.61
N ASP A 78 12.24 -14.91 -4.24
CA ASP A 78 13.07 -15.89 -4.94
C ASP A 78 12.68 -16.03 -6.41
N GLY A 79 13.67 -16.18 -7.29
CA GLY A 79 13.47 -16.46 -8.71
C GLY A 79 12.90 -15.30 -9.54
N ILE A 80 13.07 -14.05 -9.10
CA ILE A 80 12.79 -12.86 -9.92
C ILE A 80 14.13 -12.27 -10.40
N LEU A 81 14.27 -12.01 -11.70
CA LEU A 81 15.47 -11.40 -12.30
C LEU A 81 15.47 -9.88 -12.12
N ILE A 82 16.64 -9.26 -11.91
CA ILE A 82 16.79 -7.82 -11.59
C ILE A 82 16.16 -6.90 -12.63
N ALA A 83 16.11 -7.32 -13.89
CA ALA A 83 15.49 -6.58 -14.98
C ALA A 83 13.96 -6.52 -14.92
N SER A 84 13.31 -7.41 -14.15
CA SER A 84 11.85 -7.54 -14.15
C SER A 84 11.14 -6.59 -13.18
N TRP A 85 11.86 -6.07 -12.17
CA TRP A 85 11.27 -5.19 -11.16
C TRP A 85 12.35 -4.33 -10.47
N ALA A 86 12.38 -3.04 -10.80
CA ALA A 86 13.16 -2.03 -10.10
C ALA A 86 12.21 -1.05 -9.42
N PRO A 87 12.40 -0.73 -8.13
CA PRO A 87 11.65 0.34 -7.50
C PRO A 87 11.98 1.66 -8.21
N ALA A 88 10.97 2.48 -8.46
CA ALA A 88 11.21 3.86 -8.87
C ALA A 88 12.09 4.53 -7.79
N PRO A 89 13.06 5.38 -8.17
CA PRO A 89 13.82 6.14 -7.18
C PRO A 89 12.81 6.87 -6.29
N GLY A 90 12.87 6.58 -4.98
CA GLY A 90 12.06 7.28 -3.99
C GLY A 90 12.37 8.78 -3.99
N PRO A 91 11.56 9.61 -3.31
CA PRO A 91 11.93 11.00 -3.12
C PRO A 91 13.29 11.04 -2.43
N THR A 92 14.28 11.56 -3.12
CA THR A 92 15.61 11.82 -2.58
C THR A 92 15.42 12.72 -1.36
N ALA A 93 15.70 12.21 -0.17
CA ALA A 93 15.84 13.05 1.00
C ALA A 93 17.15 13.83 0.82
N THR A 94 17.04 15.12 0.51
CA THR A 94 18.14 16.08 0.62
C THR A 94 18.58 16.23 2.06
#